data_AF-A0A7Y3GPM0-F1
#
_entry.id   AF-A0A7Y3GPM0-F1
#
_cell.length_a   1.000
_cell.length_b   1.000
_cell.length_c   1.000
_cell.angle_alpha   90.00
_cell.angle_beta   90.00
_cell.angle_gamma   90.00
#
_symmetry.space_group_name_H-M   'P 1'
#
loop_
_entity.id
_entity.type
_entity.pdbx_description
1 polymer ?
#
loop_
_entity_poly.entity_id
_entity_poly.type
_entity_poly.pdbx_seq_one_letter_code
_entity_poly.pdbx_strand_id
1 'polypeptide(L)'
;MVYTRLADIYLGDVSSQVYEFIPETRPCIFINSEGIDYKDQLEYRFWRCGQVIEKIEELKGALNQAFIQFEEFKSEQQEIDAENFLRSSDQSASEKAAKAIYDYLCISVEE
;
A
#
# COMPACT_ATOMS: atom_id res chain seq x y z
N MET A 1 3.13 7.71 -8.52
CA MET A 1 4.34 7.77 -7.67
C MET A 1 5.55 7.17 -8.39
N VAL A 2 6.58 7.97 -8.67
CA VAL A 2 7.79 7.47 -9.37
C VAL A 2 8.62 6.57 -8.45
N TYR A 3 8.87 7.00 -7.21
CA TYR A 3 9.72 6.25 -6.29
C TYR A 3 9.14 4.90 -5.90
N THR A 4 7.83 4.81 -5.60
CA THR A 4 7.21 3.52 -5.27
C THR A 4 7.27 2.56 -6.44
N ARG A 5 7.15 3.03 -7.69
CA ARG A 5 7.26 2.17 -8.89
C ARG A 5 8.68 1.72 -9.19
N LEU A 6 9.69 2.47 -8.79
CA LEU A 6 11.09 2.13 -9.06
C LEU A 6 11.76 1.31 -7.95
N ALA A 7 11.16 1.23 -6.76
CA ALA A 7 11.74 0.50 -5.64
C ALA A 7 11.42 -1.00 -5.70
N ASP A 8 12.39 -1.85 -5.40
CA ASP A 8 12.18 -3.30 -5.36
C ASP A 8 11.60 -3.79 -4.01
N ILE A 9 11.81 -3.03 -2.93
CA ILE A 9 11.38 -3.37 -1.57
C ILE A 9 10.74 -2.13 -0.92
N TYR A 10 9.61 -2.33 -0.26
CA TYR A 10 9.07 -1.35 0.69
C TYR A 10 9.65 -1.61 2.08
N LEU A 11 10.25 -0.59 2.68
CA LEU A 11 10.70 -0.61 4.07
C LEU A 11 10.03 0.56 4.78
N GLY A 12 9.22 0.27 5.80
CA GLY A 12 8.48 1.30 6.53
C GLY A 12 8.01 0.83 7.90
N ASP A 13 7.17 1.64 8.51
CA ASP A 13 6.52 1.40 9.78
C ASP A 13 5.00 1.44 9.57
N VAL A 14 4.33 2.56 9.88
CA VAL A 14 2.88 2.75 9.81
C VAL A 14 2.60 3.87 8.81
N SER A 15 2.54 3.54 7.51
CA SER A 15 2.33 4.53 6.45
C SER A 15 1.45 4.00 5.34
N SER A 16 0.46 4.82 4.95
CA SER A 16 -0.44 4.52 3.82
C SER A 16 0.29 4.43 2.48
N GLN A 17 1.57 4.86 2.38
CA GLN A 17 2.37 4.72 1.17
C GLN A 17 2.48 3.26 0.71
N VAL A 18 2.37 2.29 1.63
CA VAL A 18 2.33 0.86 1.28
C VAL A 18 1.22 0.54 0.27
N TYR A 19 0.06 1.20 0.37
CA TYR A 19 -1.04 1.02 -0.57
C TYR A 19 -0.69 1.50 -1.98
N GLU A 20 0.20 2.47 -2.12
CA GLU A 20 0.70 2.90 -3.42
C GLU A 20 1.83 2.00 -3.98
N PHE A 21 2.32 1.08 -3.15
CA PHE A 21 3.43 0.19 -3.48
C PHE A 21 2.97 -1.22 -3.87
N ILE A 22 2.03 -1.81 -3.12
CA ILE A 22 1.50 -3.18 -3.32
C ILE A 22 0.62 -3.41 -4.56
N PRO A 23 0.17 -2.42 -5.37
CA PRO A 23 -0.49 -2.71 -6.65
C PRO A 23 0.38 -3.56 -7.59
N GLU A 24 1.70 -3.46 -7.44
CA GLU A 24 2.65 -4.43 -7.97
C GLU A 24 3.18 -5.26 -6.79
N THR A 25 2.74 -6.52 -6.70
CA THR A 25 3.05 -7.40 -5.57
C THR A 25 4.54 -7.67 -5.48
N ARG A 26 5.18 -7.27 -4.39
CA ARG A 26 6.63 -7.37 -4.19
C ARG A 26 6.99 -7.22 -2.70
N PRO A 27 8.24 -7.48 -2.29
CA PRO A 27 8.59 -7.56 -0.87
C PRO A 27 8.29 -6.28 -0.08
N CYS A 28 7.72 -6.46 1.11
CA CYS A 28 7.54 -5.43 2.12
C CYS A 28 8.19 -5.88 3.44
N ILE A 29 8.82 -4.95 4.14
CA ILE A 29 9.38 -5.13 5.49
C ILE A 29 8.85 -3.98 6.36
N PHE A 30 8.32 -4.33 7.53
CA PHE A 30 7.80 -3.38 8.50
C PHE A 30 8.61 -3.40 9.79
N ILE A 31 8.80 -2.23 10.41
CA ILE A 31 9.54 -2.09 11.67
C ILE A 31 8.57 -1.83 12.82
N ASN A 32 8.51 -2.74 13.78
CA ASN A 32 7.77 -2.63 15.04
C ASN A 32 8.73 -2.24 16.19
N SER A 33 9.25 -1.01 16.16
CA SER A 33 10.23 -0.57 17.17
C SER A 33 9.69 -0.53 18.60
N GLU A 34 8.38 -0.38 18.74
CA GLU A 34 7.70 -0.23 20.04
C GLU A 34 7.15 -1.55 20.59
N GLY A 35 7.35 -2.69 19.90
CA GLY A 35 6.87 -4.00 20.36
C GLY A 35 5.36 -4.09 20.52
N ILE A 36 4.62 -3.45 19.60
CA ILE A 36 3.16 -3.35 19.63
C ILE A 36 2.52 -4.71 19.33
N ASP A 37 1.49 -5.08 20.08
CA ASP A 37 0.66 -6.25 19.79
C ASP A 37 -0.37 -5.92 18.69
N TYR A 38 0.00 -6.14 17.44
CA TYR A 38 -0.66 -5.55 16.27
C TYR A 38 -1.66 -6.45 15.56
N LYS A 39 -1.72 -7.75 15.86
CA LYS A 39 -2.37 -8.77 15.00
C LYS A 39 -3.86 -8.51 14.75
N ASP A 40 -4.54 -7.98 15.76
CA ASP A 40 -5.98 -7.68 15.75
C ASP A 40 -6.29 -6.18 15.67
N GLN A 41 -5.29 -5.34 15.38
CA GLN A 41 -5.42 -3.89 15.29
C GLN A 41 -5.50 -3.44 13.82
N LEU A 42 -6.53 -2.66 13.48
CA LEU A 42 -6.80 -2.25 12.11
C LEU A 42 -5.72 -1.31 11.56
N GLU A 43 -5.13 -0.49 12.44
CA GLU A 43 -4.07 0.47 12.15
C GLU A 43 -2.80 -0.20 11.63
N TYR A 44 -2.63 -1.49 11.92
CA TYR A 44 -1.48 -2.30 11.50
C TYR A 44 -1.86 -3.37 10.48
N ARG A 45 -3.08 -3.32 9.92
CA ARG A 45 -3.55 -4.33 8.97
C ARG A 45 -2.57 -4.55 7.82
N PHE A 46 -1.97 -3.49 7.30
CA PHE A 46 -1.02 -3.57 6.19
C PHE A 46 0.32 -4.21 6.56
N TRP A 47 0.62 -4.45 7.84
CA TRP A 47 1.76 -5.28 8.24
C TRP A 47 1.60 -6.75 7.82
N ARG A 48 0.38 -7.18 7.45
CA ARG A 48 0.14 -8.48 6.81
C ARG A 48 0.74 -8.60 5.41
N CYS A 49 1.10 -7.48 4.79
CA CYS A 49 1.72 -7.45 3.45
C CYS A 49 3.20 -7.88 3.43
N GLY A 50 3.82 -8.18 4.58
CA GLY A 50 5.27 -8.39 4.64
C GLY A 50 5.78 -8.83 6.00
N GLN A 51 7.10 -9.05 6.07
CA GLN A 51 7.77 -9.41 7.31
C GLN A 51 7.77 -8.22 8.28
N VAL A 52 7.39 -8.45 9.53
CA VAL A 52 7.53 -7.48 10.62
C VAL A 52 8.79 -7.83 11.41
N ILE A 53 9.69 -6.88 11.57
CA ILE A 53 10.90 -6.98 12.41
C ILE A 53 10.76 -6.05 13.62
N GLU A 54 11.30 -6.44 14.76
CA GLU A 54 11.28 -5.63 15.98
C GLU A 54 12.61 -4.90 16.20
N LYS A 55 13.70 -5.44 15.63
CA LYS A 55 15.06 -4.97 15.90
C LYS A 55 15.84 -4.70 14.62
N ILE A 56 16.68 -3.66 14.64
CA ILE A 56 17.45 -3.25 13.47
C ILE A 56 18.46 -4.34 13.03
N GLU A 57 18.93 -5.16 13.97
CA GLU A 57 19.84 -6.28 13.71
C GLU A 57 19.20 -7.33 12.79
N GLU A 58 17.86 -7.42 12.77
CA GLU A 58 17.09 -8.35 11.94
C GLU A 58 16.98 -7.88 10.49
N LEU A 59 17.15 -6.57 10.24
CA LEU A 59 16.95 -5.96 8.92
C LEU A 59 17.83 -6.60 7.84
N LYS A 60 19.09 -6.90 8.17
CA LYS A 60 19.99 -7.58 7.22
C LYS A 60 19.46 -8.97 6.83
N GLY A 61 18.92 -9.72 7.80
CA GLY A 61 18.31 -11.03 7.56
C GLY A 61 17.04 -10.91 6.72
N ALA A 62 16.17 -9.96 7.08
CA ALA A 62 14.93 -9.68 6.37
C ALA A 62 15.19 -9.30 4.90
N LEU A 63 16.13 -8.39 4.63
CA LEU A 63 16.52 -8.00 3.27
C LEU A 63 17.04 -9.18 2.44
N ASN A 64 17.83 -10.08 3.04
CA ASN A 64 18.35 -11.25 2.34
C ASN A 64 17.28 -12.27 1.97
N GLN A 65 16.17 -12.34 2.73
CA GLN A 65 15.08 -13.29 2.53
C GLN A 65 13.86 -12.68 1.84
N ALA A 66 13.81 -11.35 1.69
CA ALA A 66 12.65 -10.60 1.21
C ALA A 66 12.08 -11.15 -0.11
N PHE A 67 12.92 -11.39 -1.11
CA PHE A 67 12.50 -11.92 -2.41
C PHE A 67 12.13 -13.41 -2.42
N ILE A 68 12.48 -14.14 -1.35
CA ILE A 68 12.13 -15.56 -1.20
C ILE A 68 10.80 -15.66 -0.44
N GLN A 69 10.64 -14.89 0.63
CA GLN A 69 9.50 -14.97 1.53
C GLN A 69 8.28 -14.19 1.05
N PHE A 70 8.43 -13.22 0.12
CA PHE A 70 7.28 -12.37 -0.25
C PHE A 70 6.10 -13.13 -0.86
N GLU A 71 6.34 -14.30 -1.45
CA GLU A 71 5.26 -15.12 -2.03
C GLU A 71 4.25 -15.54 -0.94
N GLU A 72 4.67 -15.67 0.32
CA GLU A 72 3.79 -15.92 1.47
C GLU A 72 2.82 -14.76 1.75
N PHE A 73 3.20 -13.53 1.39
CA PHE A 73 2.41 -12.32 1.63
C PHE A 73 1.63 -11.85 0.40
N LYS A 74 1.80 -12.51 -0.73
CA LYS A 74 1.24 -12.06 -2.02
C LYS A 74 -0.28 -12.03 -2.03
N SER A 75 -0.93 -13.05 -1.45
CA SER A 75 -2.40 -13.09 -1.36
C SER A 75 -2.93 -11.94 -0.52
N GLU A 76 -2.29 -11.65 0.62
CA GLU A 76 -2.65 -10.54 1.50
C GLU A 76 -2.47 -9.20 0.78
N GLN A 77 -1.38 -9.01 0.04
CA GLN A 77 -1.17 -7.79 -0.76
C GLN A 77 -2.27 -7.60 -1.80
N GLN A 78 -2.67 -8.67 -2.50
CA GLN A 78 -3.73 -8.62 -3.52
C GLN A 78 -5.10 -8.31 -2.91
N GLU A 79 -5.43 -8.93 -1.79
CA GLU A 79 -6.69 -8.69 -1.07
C GLU A 79 -6.76 -7.24 -0.57
N ILE A 80 -5.70 -6.79 0.12
CA ILE A 80 -5.61 -5.43 0.64
C ILE A 80 -5.69 -4.40 -0.50
N ASP A 81 -4.98 -4.63 -1.61
CA ASP A 81 -5.02 -3.76 -2.78
C ASP A 81 -6.42 -3.68 -3.42
N ALA A 82 -7.10 -4.82 -3.58
CA ALA A 82 -8.44 -4.89 -4.17
C ALA A 82 -9.50 -4.15 -3.33
N GLU A 83 -9.36 -4.14 -2.00
CA GLU A 83 -10.26 -3.42 -1.10
C GLU A 83 -10.05 -1.91 -1.08
N ASN A 84 -8.82 -1.44 -1.35
CA ASN A 84 -8.47 -0.03 -1.20
C ASN A 84 -8.57 0.78 -2.51
N PHE A 85 -8.40 0.14 -3.67
CA PHE A 85 -8.44 0.84 -4.95
C PHE A 85 -9.57 0.37 -5.86
N LEU A 86 -10.47 1.29 -6.16
CA LEU A 86 -11.41 1.13 -7.27
C LEU A 86 -10.67 1.31 -8.60
N ARG A 87 -10.43 0.21 -9.32
CA ARG A 87 -9.88 0.23 -10.68
C ARG A 87 -11.02 0.31 -11.69
N SER A 88 -11.10 1.44 -12.39
CA SER A 88 -12.03 1.65 -13.51
C SER A 88 -11.25 1.67 -14.81
N SER A 89 -11.68 0.90 -15.81
CA SER A 89 -10.98 0.81 -17.10
C SER A 89 -11.36 1.92 -18.09
N ASP A 90 -12.43 2.65 -17.81
CA ASP A 90 -13.05 3.63 -18.70
C ASP A 90 -12.52 5.06 -18.51
N GLN A 91 -12.13 5.42 -17.28
CA GLN A 91 -11.64 6.76 -16.94
C GLN A 91 -10.66 6.72 -15.77
N SER A 92 -9.62 7.55 -15.84
CA SER A 92 -8.69 7.79 -14.72
C SER A 92 -9.37 8.54 -13.57
N ALA A 93 -8.81 8.42 -12.36
CA ALA A 93 -9.30 9.16 -11.19
C ALA A 93 -9.31 10.68 -11.43
N SER A 94 -8.30 11.21 -12.11
CA SER A 94 -8.20 12.64 -12.45
C SER A 94 -9.30 13.08 -13.42
N GLU A 95 -9.59 12.27 -14.45
CA GLU A 95 -10.69 12.56 -15.38
C GLU A 95 -12.05 12.53 -14.69
N LYS A 96 -12.29 11.53 -13.83
CA LYS A 96 -13.52 11.43 -13.03
C LYS A 96 -13.69 12.64 -12.13
N ALA A 97 -12.64 13.05 -11.43
CA ALA A 97 -12.67 14.23 -10.56
C ALA A 97 -12.93 15.51 -11.37
N ALA A 98 -12.23 15.70 -12.49
CA ALA A 98 -12.42 16.86 -13.36
C ALA A 98 -13.85 16.94 -13.91
N LYS A 99 -14.41 15.81 -14.36
CA LYS A 99 -15.79 15.73 -14.83
C LYS A 99 -16.79 16.08 -13.71
N ALA A 100 -16.62 15.52 -12.52
CA ALA A 100 -17.52 15.78 -11.39
C ALA A 100 -17.51 17.26 -11.00
N ILE A 101 -16.33 17.90 -10.98
CA ILE A 101 -16.20 19.34 -10.71
C ILE A 101 -16.87 20.16 -11.81
N TYR A 102 -16.62 19.84 -13.08
CA TYR A 102 -17.22 20.53 -14.22
C TYR A 102 -18.75 20.45 -14.18
N ASP A 103 -19.31 19.24 -14.02
CA ASP A 103 -20.75 19.01 -13.98
C ASP A 103 -21.39 19.81 -12.83
N TYR A 104 -20.77 19.82 -11.64
CA TYR A 104 -21.26 20.58 -10.49
C TYR A 104 -21.31 22.09 -10.76
N LEU A 105 -20.25 22.66 -11.35
CA LEU A 105 -20.16 24.09 -11.62
C LEU A 105 -21.06 24.54 -12.78
N CYS A 106 -21.27 23.70 -13.79
CA CYS A 106 -22.12 24.03 -14.93
C CYS A 106 -23.61 23.94 -14.62
N ILE A 107 -24.04 23.08 -13.70
CA ILE A 107 -25.43 23.03 -13.23
C ILE A 107 -25.83 24.33 -12.51
N SER A 108 -24.89 25.01 -11.84
CA SER A 108 -25.13 26.26 -11.11
C SER A 108 -25.23 27.54 -11.96
N VAL A 109 -25.25 27.46 -13.30
CA VAL A 109 -25.32 28.62 -14.21
C VAL A 109 -26.68 28.75 -14.90
N GLU A 110 -27.59 27.79 -14.73
CA GLU A 110 -28.92 27.79 -15.37
C GLU A 110 -30.08 28.23 -14.44
N GLU A 111 -29.80 28.76 -13.24
CA GLU A 111 -30.77 29.48 -12.38
C GLU A 111 -30.52 31.00 -12.40
#